data_AF-A0A535LHN0-F1
#
_entry.id   AF-A0A535LHN0-F1
#
_cell.length_a   1.000
_cell.length_b   1.000
_cell.length_c   1.000
_cell.angle_alpha   90.00
_cell.angle_beta   90.00
_cell.angle_gamma   90.00
#
_symmetry.space_group_name_H-M   'P 1'
#
loop_
_entity.id
_entity.type
_entity.pdbx_description
1 polymer ?
#
loop_
_entity_poly.entity_id
_entity_poly.type
_entity_poly.pdbx_seq_one_letter_code
_entity_poly.pdbx_strand_id
1 'polypeptide(L)'
;MSEVTEGNVITRPTLHHVNLKTTRLQEMIDWYATVVGMAPNFQFPGGAWLTNDAANHRLALLTSPRMSDDPDKLVHTGIHHSAFEYTTIDELLETYRRLKGLRIVPHFTVDHGMTTSFYYVDPDGNSVELQVDNFGDWEQSSEWMRTSPQFAADPIGTPVDPEQMIAARKAGASFAELHRRAYAGEFPPAGPIDPRVPLVDPRSPL
;
A
#
# COMPACT_ATOMS: atom_id res chain seq x y z
N MET A 1 -6.78 21.26 -50.07
CA MET A 1 -7.62 21.10 -48.87
C MET A 1 -6.98 19.96 -48.08
N SER A 2 -6.29 20.28 -46.99
CA SER A 2 -5.61 19.29 -46.16
C SER A 2 -6.64 18.60 -45.26
N GLU A 3 -6.80 17.29 -45.44
CA GLU A 3 -7.54 16.44 -44.51
C GLU A 3 -6.86 16.49 -43.15
N VAL A 4 -7.58 17.03 -42.16
CA VAL A 4 -7.28 16.80 -40.75
C VAL A 4 -7.70 15.36 -40.48
N THR A 5 -6.73 14.45 -40.36
CA THR A 5 -6.98 13.15 -39.76
C THR A 5 -7.26 13.40 -38.29
N GLU A 6 -8.51 13.22 -37.86
CA GLU A 6 -8.87 13.21 -36.44
C GLU A 6 -8.06 12.09 -35.77
N GLY A 7 -6.93 12.49 -35.17
CA GLY A 7 -6.04 11.59 -34.46
C GLY A 7 -6.80 10.89 -33.34
N ASN A 8 -6.43 9.64 -33.09
CA ASN A 8 -6.97 8.82 -32.00
C ASN A 8 -6.56 9.42 -30.64
N VAL A 9 -7.25 10.46 -30.18
CA VAL A 9 -6.98 11.14 -28.90
C VAL A 9 -7.44 10.25 -27.76
N ILE A 10 -6.48 9.73 -26.98
CA ILE A 10 -6.77 8.98 -25.76
C ILE A 10 -6.97 9.98 -24.61
N THR A 11 -8.21 10.10 -24.13
CA THR A 11 -8.49 10.75 -22.84
C THR A 11 -7.99 9.82 -21.71
N ARG A 12 -7.22 10.36 -20.76
CA ARG A 12 -6.64 9.60 -19.65
C ARG A 12 -7.43 9.84 -18.35
N PRO A 13 -8.42 9.00 -18.00
CA PRO A 13 -9.18 9.17 -16.77
C PRO A 13 -8.34 8.82 -15.54
N THR A 14 -8.60 9.50 -14.42
CA THR A 14 -8.05 9.13 -13.11
C THR A 14 -8.78 7.90 -12.58
N LEU A 15 -8.04 6.96 -11.96
CA LEU A 15 -8.66 5.88 -11.18
C LEU A 15 -9.46 6.50 -10.01
N HIS A 16 -10.75 6.19 -9.95
CA HIS A 16 -11.62 6.76 -8.93
C HIS A 16 -11.65 5.93 -7.64
N HIS A 17 -12.00 4.64 -7.75
CA HIS A 17 -12.22 3.76 -6.60
C HIS A 17 -12.01 2.29 -6.95
N VAL A 18 -11.88 1.47 -5.92
CA VAL A 18 -11.93 0.00 -6.00
C VAL A 18 -13.13 -0.52 -5.21
N ASN A 19 -13.65 -1.70 -5.60
CA ASN A 19 -14.79 -2.33 -4.95
C ASN A 19 -14.41 -3.74 -4.49
N LEU A 20 -14.54 -4.00 -3.19
CA LEU A 20 -14.20 -5.29 -2.58
C LEU A 20 -15.48 -6.01 -2.15
N LYS A 21 -15.46 -7.35 -2.28
CA LYS A 21 -16.49 -8.24 -1.75
C LYS A 21 -16.06 -8.72 -0.38
N THR A 22 -16.99 -8.73 0.57
CA THR A 22 -16.72 -9.15 1.94
C THR A 22 -17.86 -9.97 2.54
N THR A 23 -17.52 -10.95 3.36
CA THR A 23 -18.45 -11.66 4.26
C THR A 23 -18.60 -10.95 5.61
N ARG A 24 -17.81 -9.90 5.87
CA ARG A 24 -17.64 -9.20 7.15
C ARG A 24 -17.77 -7.67 7.01
N LEU A 25 -18.92 -7.19 6.50
CA LEU A 25 -19.09 -5.77 6.12
C LEU A 25 -18.69 -4.78 7.23
N GLN A 26 -19.22 -4.93 8.44
CA GLN A 26 -18.93 -3.97 9.52
C GLN A 26 -17.47 -4.04 9.98
N GLU A 27 -16.88 -5.24 10.03
CA GLU A 27 -15.49 -5.43 10.43
C GLU A 27 -14.54 -4.74 9.45
N MET A 28 -14.81 -4.84 8.15
CA MET A 28 -14.07 -4.12 7.11
C MET A 28 -14.21 -2.60 7.27
N ILE A 29 -15.42 -2.09 7.51
CA ILE A 29 -15.64 -0.66 7.74
C ILE A 29 -14.81 -0.17 8.93
N ASP A 30 -14.90 -0.85 10.06
CA ASP A 30 -14.22 -0.47 11.30
C ASP A 30 -12.68 -0.56 11.16
N TRP A 31 -12.20 -1.55 10.40
CA TRP A 31 -10.78 -1.71 10.13
C TRP A 31 -10.25 -0.56 9.25
N TYR A 32 -10.90 -0.24 8.13
CA TYR A 32 -10.46 0.87 7.26
C TYR A 32 -10.59 2.23 7.96
N ALA A 33 -11.58 2.41 8.84
CA ALA A 33 -11.67 3.58 9.71
C ALA A 33 -10.47 3.67 10.65
N THR A 34 -10.09 2.55 11.28
CA THR A 34 -8.98 2.49 12.23
C THR A 34 -7.62 2.70 11.55
N VAL A 35 -7.41 2.08 10.38
CA VAL A 35 -6.09 2.07 9.73
C VAL A 35 -5.83 3.37 8.97
N VAL A 36 -6.76 3.79 8.12
CA VAL A 36 -6.57 4.91 7.17
C VAL A 36 -7.60 6.02 7.29
N GLY A 37 -8.39 6.05 8.37
CA GLY A 37 -9.34 7.12 8.66
C GLY A 37 -10.53 7.19 7.69
N MET A 38 -10.82 6.09 6.99
CA MET A 38 -11.98 6.04 6.09
C MET A 38 -13.30 6.07 6.87
N ALA A 39 -14.26 6.82 6.36
CA ALA A 39 -15.62 6.87 6.89
C ALA A 39 -16.64 6.55 5.78
N PRO A 40 -17.74 5.85 6.09
CA PRO A 40 -18.80 5.64 5.12
C PRO A 40 -19.56 6.95 4.86
N ASN A 41 -19.60 7.38 3.60
CA ASN A 41 -20.55 8.40 3.15
C ASN A 41 -21.97 7.82 3.07
N PHE A 42 -22.09 6.50 2.84
CA PHE A 42 -23.35 5.78 2.87
C PHE A 42 -23.12 4.31 3.22
N GLN A 43 -24.03 3.73 4.02
CA GLN A 43 -24.02 2.33 4.41
C GLN A 43 -25.46 1.79 4.39
N PHE A 44 -25.62 0.55 3.93
CA PHE A 44 -26.88 -0.18 3.90
C PHE A 44 -26.61 -1.69 4.08
N PRO A 45 -27.63 -2.55 4.28
CA PRO A 45 -27.41 -3.97 4.56
C PRO A 45 -26.59 -4.75 3.52
N GLY A 46 -26.52 -4.27 2.28
CA GLY A 46 -25.76 -4.92 1.19
C GLY A 46 -24.39 -4.31 0.92
N GLY A 47 -23.99 -3.23 1.61
CA GLY A 47 -22.70 -2.59 1.35
C GLY A 47 -22.49 -1.21 1.95
N ALA A 48 -21.33 -0.63 1.65
CA ALA A 48 -20.93 0.70 2.08
C ALA A 48 -20.01 1.38 1.06
N TRP A 49 -20.03 2.72 1.05
CA TRP A 49 -19.17 3.57 0.23
C TRP A 49 -18.34 4.45 1.14
N LEU A 50 -17.03 4.21 1.19
CA LEU A 50 -16.09 4.80 2.14
C LEU A 50 -15.14 5.77 1.45
N THR A 51 -14.82 6.86 2.14
CA THR A 51 -13.81 7.82 1.71
C THR A 51 -12.97 8.29 2.90
N ASN A 52 -11.74 8.71 2.62
CA ASN A 52 -10.87 9.48 3.51
C ASN A 52 -10.37 10.77 2.84
N ASP A 53 -10.95 11.15 1.70
CA ASP A 53 -10.69 12.38 0.97
C ASP A 53 -12.00 13.03 0.48
N ALA A 54 -11.90 14.02 -0.40
CA ALA A 54 -13.05 14.76 -0.92
C ALA A 54 -13.90 13.97 -1.95
N ALA A 55 -13.46 12.80 -2.42
CA ALA A 55 -14.23 12.00 -3.37
C ALA A 55 -15.47 11.38 -2.70
N ASN A 56 -16.50 11.08 -3.51
CA ASN A 56 -17.72 10.43 -3.00
C ASN A 56 -17.44 9.05 -2.37
N HIS A 57 -16.45 8.31 -2.89
CA HIS A 57 -15.84 7.14 -2.27
C HIS A 57 -14.53 6.78 -2.98
N ARG A 58 -13.59 6.21 -2.24
CA ARG A 58 -12.38 5.55 -2.75
C ARG A 58 -12.44 4.03 -2.63
N LEU A 59 -13.21 3.56 -1.66
CA LEU A 59 -13.46 2.14 -1.42
C LEU A 59 -14.96 1.87 -1.34
N ALA A 60 -15.44 0.92 -2.12
CA ALA A 60 -16.76 0.35 -1.96
C ALA A 60 -16.66 -1.07 -1.39
N LEU A 61 -17.57 -1.41 -0.49
CA LEU A 61 -17.69 -2.75 0.10
C LEU A 61 -19.06 -3.31 -0.24
N LEU A 62 -19.10 -4.52 -0.80
CA LEU A 62 -20.33 -5.25 -1.08
C LEU A 62 -20.38 -6.55 -0.30
N THR A 63 -21.56 -6.87 0.22
CA THR A 63 -21.80 -8.11 0.94
C THR A 63 -23.12 -8.77 0.52
N SER A 64 -23.18 -10.09 0.62
CA SER A 64 -24.38 -10.87 0.34
C SER A 64 -24.33 -12.21 1.08
N PRO A 65 -25.47 -12.76 1.55
CA PRO A 65 -25.52 -14.10 2.12
C PRO A 65 -25.08 -15.24 1.18
N ARG A 66 -24.86 -14.95 -0.11
CA ARG A 66 -24.38 -15.91 -1.11
C ARG A 66 -22.85 -15.88 -1.29
N MET A 67 -22.15 -15.00 -0.58
CA MET A 67 -20.70 -14.93 -0.61
C MET A 67 -20.11 -15.88 0.43
N SER A 68 -18.95 -16.44 0.13
CA SER A 68 -18.13 -17.24 1.03
C SER A 68 -16.69 -16.77 0.93
N ASP A 69 -15.93 -17.00 2.00
CA ASP A 69 -14.49 -16.78 1.96
C ASP A 69 -13.82 -17.77 1.00
N ASP A 70 -12.70 -17.34 0.44
CA ASP A 70 -11.81 -18.18 -0.36
C ASP A 70 -10.62 -18.60 0.52
N PRO A 71 -10.56 -19.85 1.01
CA PRO A 71 -9.48 -20.31 1.87
C PRO A 71 -8.13 -20.35 1.14
N ASP A 72 -8.14 -20.42 -0.19
CA ASP A 72 -6.96 -20.52 -1.06
C ASP A 72 -6.69 -19.19 -1.80
N LYS A 73 -7.22 -18.08 -1.29
CA LYS A 73 -7.15 -16.74 -1.91
C LYS A 73 -5.74 -16.34 -2.36
N LEU A 74 -4.70 -16.73 -1.62
CA LEU A 74 -3.32 -16.35 -1.96
C LEU A 74 -2.81 -16.98 -3.27
N VAL A 75 -3.36 -18.12 -3.67
CA VAL A 75 -2.98 -18.81 -4.93
C VAL A 75 -3.97 -18.55 -6.07
N HIS A 76 -5.16 -18.02 -5.75
CA HIS A 76 -6.15 -17.63 -6.75
C HIS A 76 -5.93 -16.20 -7.25
N THR A 77 -6.31 -15.94 -8.51
CA THR A 77 -6.17 -14.61 -9.10
C THR A 77 -7.12 -13.61 -8.46
N GLY A 78 -6.64 -12.38 -8.24
CA GLY A 78 -7.40 -11.32 -7.58
C GLY A 78 -6.61 -10.02 -7.46
N ILE A 79 -7.13 -9.09 -6.65
CA ILE A 79 -6.37 -7.90 -6.24
C ILE A 79 -5.28 -8.35 -5.27
N HIS A 80 -4.03 -7.96 -5.53
CA HIS A 80 -2.92 -8.23 -4.61
C HIS A 80 -2.98 -7.29 -3.39
N HIS A 81 -2.97 -5.98 -3.62
CA HIS A 81 -3.14 -4.97 -2.58
C HIS A 81 -3.86 -3.70 -3.07
N SER A 82 -4.31 -2.88 -2.12
CA SER A 82 -4.58 -1.46 -2.31
C SER A 82 -3.51 -0.63 -1.60
N ALA A 83 -3.27 0.61 -2.03
CA ALA A 83 -2.23 1.47 -1.47
C ALA A 83 -2.76 2.86 -1.08
N PHE A 84 -2.23 3.39 0.01
CA PHE A 84 -2.49 4.72 0.54
C PHE A 84 -1.16 5.45 0.76
N GLU A 85 -1.07 6.67 0.22
CA GLU A 85 0.14 7.49 0.30
C GLU A 85 0.01 8.56 1.38
N TYR A 86 1.02 8.64 2.23
CA TYR A 86 1.23 9.68 3.22
C TYR A 86 2.12 10.79 2.65
N THR A 87 2.00 12.00 3.18
CA THR A 87 2.78 13.15 2.69
C THR A 87 4.21 13.10 3.20
N THR A 88 4.42 12.54 4.40
CA THR A 88 5.75 12.48 5.02
C THR A 88 6.02 11.13 5.67
N ILE A 89 7.30 10.78 5.78
CA ILE A 89 7.74 9.59 6.52
C ILE A 89 7.34 9.65 7.99
N ASP A 90 7.25 10.84 8.58
CA ASP A 90 6.87 10.98 9.99
C ASP A 90 5.40 10.57 10.20
N GLU A 91 4.49 10.95 9.30
CA GLU A 91 3.09 10.51 9.34
C GLU A 91 2.97 8.98 9.22
N LEU A 92 3.76 8.36 8.35
CA LEU A 92 3.79 6.90 8.18
C LEU A 92 4.33 6.19 9.43
N LEU A 93 5.42 6.67 10.02
CA LEU A 93 6.01 6.09 11.24
C LEU A 93 5.13 6.31 12.48
N GLU A 94 4.47 7.47 12.60
CA GLU A 94 3.48 7.73 13.65
C GLU A 94 2.26 6.82 13.52
N THR A 95 1.78 6.62 12.30
CA THR A 95 0.71 5.67 12.00
C THR A 95 1.12 4.25 12.41
N TYR A 96 2.32 3.80 12.04
CA TYR A 96 2.84 2.51 12.48
C TYR A 96 2.82 2.37 14.01
N ARG A 97 3.34 3.36 14.75
CA ARG A 97 3.35 3.31 16.23
C ARG A 97 1.94 3.20 16.81
N ARG A 98 1.00 3.97 16.28
CA ARG A 98 -0.40 3.95 16.69
C ARG A 98 -1.03 2.58 16.44
N LEU A 99 -0.91 2.04 15.23
CA LEU A 99 -1.47 0.75 14.84
C LEU A 99 -0.86 -0.41 15.63
N LYS A 100 0.45 -0.40 15.85
CA LYS A 100 1.13 -1.36 16.71
C LYS A 100 0.57 -1.36 18.14
N GLY A 101 0.26 -0.18 18.69
CA GLY A 101 -0.43 -0.05 19.99
C GLY A 101 -1.80 -0.72 20.03
N LEU A 102 -2.47 -0.84 18.88
CA LEU A 102 -3.74 -1.55 18.69
C LEU A 102 -3.56 -3.03 18.29
N ARG A 103 -2.31 -3.53 18.25
CA ARG A 103 -1.94 -4.87 17.78
C ARG A 103 -2.24 -5.11 16.29
N ILE A 104 -2.37 -4.04 15.51
CA ILE A 104 -2.40 -4.08 14.05
C ILE A 104 -0.97 -3.87 13.58
N VAL A 105 -0.31 -4.93 13.15
CA VAL A 105 1.10 -4.92 12.74
C VAL A 105 1.22 -5.28 11.27
N PRO A 106 2.19 -4.68 10.54
CA PRO A 106 2.41 -5.02 9.14
C PRO A 106 3.00 -6.42 9.02
N HIS A 107 2.63 -7.12 7.94
CA HIS A 107 3.19 -8.42 7.58
C HIS A 107 4.48 -8.29 6.74
N PHE A 108 4.67 -7.12 6.12
CA PHE A 108 5.85 -6.80 5.32
C PHE A 108 6.13 -5.29 5.36
N THR A 109 7.39 -4.91 5.58
CA THR A 109 7.85 -3.53 5.62
C THR A 109 9.13 -3.42 4.82
N VAL A 110 9.18 -2.46 3.89
CA VAL A 110 10.20 -2.45 2.84
C VAL A 110 10.46 -1.03 2.36
N ASP A 111 11.71 -0.76 2.00
CA ASP A 111 12.09 0.37 1.18
C ASP A 111 12.30 -0.14 -0.25
N HIS A 112 11.36 0.18 -1.14
CA HIS A 112 11.37 -0.21 -2.54
C HIS A 112 12.30 0.67 -3.40
N GLY A 113 13.02 1.61 -2.79
CA GLY A 113 13.83 2.62 -3.48
C GLY A 113 13.03 3.91 -3.68
N MET A 114 11.95 3.88 -4.46
CA MET A 114 11.12 5.09 -4.66
C MET A 114 10.02 5.31 -3.62
N THR A 115 9.68 4.29 -2.84
CA THR A 115 8.71 4.38 -1.75
C THR A 115 9.19 3.58 -0.54
N THR A 116 8.86 4.07 0.66
CA THR A 116 8.90 3.28 1.89
C THR A 116 7.49 2.81 2.18
N SER A 117 7.30 1.50 2.33
CA SER A 117 5.97 0.87 2.34
C SER A 117 5.79 -0.13 3.47
N PHE A 118 4.67 -0.04 4.18
CA PHE A 118 4.24 -0.96 5.25
C PHE A 118 2.91 -1.62 4.88
N TYR A 119 2.93 -2.94 4.70
CA TYR A 119 1.79 -3.73 4.27
C TYR A 119 1.08 -4.39 5.45
N TYR A 120 -0.22 -4.15 5.58
CA TYR A 120 -1.11 -4.71 6.59
C TYR A 120 -2.11 -5.69 5.95
N VAL A 121 -2.74 -6.51 6.77
CA VAL A 121 -3.77 -7.45 6.32
C VAL A 121 -5.13 -6.98 6.83
N ASP A 122 -6.06 -6.76 5.91
CA ASP A 122 -7.45 -6.45 6.26
C ASP A 122 -8.21 -7.72 6.73
N PRO A 123 -9.42 -7.59 7.29
CA PRO A 123 -10.21 -8.74 7.76
C PRO A 123 -10.52 -9.81 6.70
N ASP A 124 -10.49 -9.45 5.41
CA ASP A 124 -10.69 -10.39 4.30
C ASP A 124 -9.38 -10.96 3.76
N GLY A 125 -8.25 -10.66 4.39
CA GLY A 125 -6.94 -11.14 3.99
C GLY A 125 -6.32 -10.40 2.80
N ASN A 126 -6.90 -9.28 2.33
CA ASN A 126 -6.27 -8.42 1.34
C ASN A 126 -5.08 -7.71 1.96
N SER A 127 -4.00 -7.54 1.18
CA SER A 127 -2.89 -6.69 1.61
C SER A 127 -3.26 -5.21 1.39
N VAL A 128 -2.89 -4.35 2.34
CA VAL A 128 -3.13 -2.91 2.31
C VAL A 128 -1.83 -2.20 2.61
N GLU A 129 -1.33 -1.49 1.62
CA GLU A 129 -0.08 -0.75 1.66
C GLU A 129 -0.29 0.66 2.21
N LEU A 130 0.48 1.02 3.23
CA LEU A 130 0.66 2.40 3.66
C LEU A 130 2.07 2.81 3.25
N GLN A 131 2.19 3.82 2.39
CA GLN A 131 3.48 4.21 1.85
C GLN A 131 3.73 5.72 1.91
N VAL A 132 4.98 6.10 1.69
CA VAL A 132 5.39 7.47 1.37
C VAL A 132 6.35 7.43 0.19
N ASP A 133 6.28 8.43 -0.67
CA ASP A 133 7.26 8.64 -1.73
C ASP A 133 8.60 9.16 -1.16
N ASN A 134 9.69 8.45 -1.44
CA ASN A 134 11.01 8.76 -0.87
C ASN A 134 11.66 10.00 -1.49
N PHE A 135 11.20 10.44 -2.67
CA PHE A 135 11.71 11.62 -3.38
C PHE A 135 10.87 12.87 -3.09
N GLY A 136 9.61 12.70 -2.69
CA GLY A 136 8.63 13.78 -2.56
C GLY A 136 8.25 14.40 -3.91
N ASP A 137 8.60 13.73 -5.01
CA ASP A 137 8.44 14.19 -6.38
C ASP A 137 8.23 12.98 -7.30
N TRP A 138 6.98 12.79 -7.73
CA TRP A 138 6.61 11.66 -8.57
C TRP A 138 7.31 11.64 -9.94
N GLU A 139 7.81 12.78 -10.45
CA GLU A 139 8.61 12.77 -11.68
C GLU A 139 9.95 12.07 -11.42
N GLN A 140 10.62 12.39 -10.32
CA GLN A 140 11.86 11.74 -9.90
C GLN A 140 11.64 10.26 -9.55
N SER A 141 10.57 9.93 -8.83
CA SER A 141 10.22 8.54 -8.50
C SER A 141 9.92 7.71 -9.74
N SER A 142 9.19 8.29 -10.69
CA SER A 142 8.91 7.64 -11.97
C SER A 142 10.18 7.44 -12.79
N GLU A 143 11.08 8.41 -12.79
CA GLU A 143 12.37 8.29 -13.49
C GLU A 143 13.25 7.23 -12.83
N TRP A 144 13.36 7.22 -11.51
CA TRP A 144 14.07 6.19 -10.76
C TRP A 144 13.56 4.78 -11.11
N MET A 145 12.24 4.58 -11.08
CA MET A 145 11.64 3.29 -11.44
C MET A 145 11.98 2.86 -12.89
N ARG A 146 12.08 3.80 -13.83
CA ARG A 146 12.38 3.50 -15.23
C ARG A 146 13.85 3.21 -15.49
N THR A 147 14.77 3.89 -14.79
CA THR A 147 16.18 3.94 -15.21
C THR A 147 17.18 3.48 -14.16
N SER A 148 16.78 3.28 -12.90
CA SER A 148 17.68 2.83 -11.83
C SER A 148 18.17 1.39 -12.03
N PRO A 149 19.49 1.16 -12.12
CA PRO A 149 20.05 -0.19 -12.12
C PRO A 149 19.77 -0.96 -10.82
N GLN A 150 19.66 -0.25 -9.69
CA GLN A 150 19.33 -0.84 -8.39
C GLN A 150 17.91 -1.40 -8.40
N PHE A 151 16.94 -0.61 -8.86
CA PHE A 151 15.55 -1.07 -8.98
C PHE A 151 15.41 -2.22 -9.99
N ALA A 152 16.12 -2.16 -11.12
CA ALA A 152 16.12 -3.24 -12.10
C ALA A 152 16.72 -4.55 -11.56
N ALA A 153 17.68 -4.47 -10.64
CA ALA A 153 18.30 -5.64 -10.03
C ALA A 153 17.44 -6.26 -8.91
N ASP A 154 16.71 -5.44 -8.15
CA ASP A 154 15.80 -5.88 -7.09
C ASP A 154 14.56 -4.96 -7.01
N PRO A 155 13.48 -5.28 -7.75
CA PRO A 155 12.26 -4.47 -7.75
C PRO A 155 11.38 -4.71 -6.51
N ILE A 156 11.73 -5.67 -5.65
CA ILE A 156 11.06 -5.90 -4.36
C ILE A 156 11.66 -4.97 -3.29
N GLY A 157 12.94 -4.63 -3.41
CA GLY A 157 13.61 -3.69 -2.53
C GLY A 157 14.08 -4.28 -1.21
N THR A 158 14.48 -3.39 -0.30
CA THR A 158 15.20 -3.74 0.93
C THR A 158 14.25 -3.80 2.12
N PRO A 159 14.07 -4.95 2.78
CA PRO A 159 13.23 -5.06 3.96
C PRO A 159 13.75 -4.17 5.10
N VAL A 160 12.83 -3.51 5.80
CA VAL A 160 13.16 -2.55 6.88
C VAL A 160 12.42 -2.83 8.17
N ASP A 161 13.00 -2.46 9.31
CA ASP A 161 12.36 -2.43 10.63
C ASP A 161 11.90 -1.01 10.97
N PRO A 162 10.58 -0.76 11.04
CA PRO A 162 10.05 0.56 11.38
C PRO A 162 10.52 1.08 12.75
N GLU A 163 10.78 0.22 13.74
CA GLU A 163 11.26 0.68 15.05
C GLU A 163 12.69 1.20 14.99
N GLN A 164 13.55 0.60 14.18
CA GLN A 164 14.90 1.10 13.94
C GLN A 164 14.87 2.41 13.15
N MET A 165 13.96 2.53 12.17
CA MET A 165 13.72 3.78 11.45
C MET A 165 13.25 4.90 12.40
N ILE A 166 12.31 4.60 13.30
CA ILE A 166 11.85 5.52 14.34
C ILE A 166 13.00 5.94 15.25
N ALA A 167 13.86 5.01 15.67
CA ALA A 167 15.01 5.32 16.50
C ALA A 167 16.00 6.25 15.77
N ALA A 168 16.27 6.00 14.49
CA ALA A 168 17.11 6.86 13.66
C ALA A 168 16.52 8.26 13.44
N ARG A 169 15.20 8.35 13.18
CA ARG A 169 14.49 9.64 13.10
C ARG A 169 14.57 10.43 14.41
N LYS A 170 14.35 9.78 15.56
CA LYS A 170 14.50 10.40 16.89
C LYS A 170 15.93 10.85 17.19
N ALA A 171 16.92 10.17 16.62
CA ALA A 171 18.33 10.56 16.71
C ALA A 171 18.71 11.71 15.75
N GLY A 172 17.78 12.21 14.94
CA GLY A 172 17.97 13.38 14.09
C GLY A 172 18.30 13.08 12.62
N ALA A 173 18.21 11.82 12.16
CA ALA A 173 18.38 11.51 10.74
C ALA A 173 17.30 12.22 9.91
N SER A 174 17.64 12.95 8.85
CA SER A 174 16.65 13.54 7.94
C SER A 174 15.87 12.46 7.17
N PHE A 175 14.80 12.82 6.44
CA PHE A 175 14.09 11.84 5.60
C PHE A 175 15.03 11.25 4.53
N ALA A 176 15.76 12.09 3.79
CA ALA A 176 16.71 11.62 2.79
C ALA A 176 17.79 10.69 3.38
N GLU A 177 18.30 11.01 4.58
CA GLU A 177 19.26 10.15 5.27
C GLU A 177 18.61 8.83 5.74
N LEU A 178 17.38 8.88 6.24
CA LEU A 178 16.65 7.69 6.65
C LEU A 178 16.44 6.74 5.46
N HIS A 179 15.95 7.25 4.34
CA HIS A 179 15.75 6.47 3.11
C HIS A 179 17.08 5.87 2.62
N ARG A 180 18.14 6.68 2.50
CA ARG A 180 19.46 6.21 2.07
C ARG A 180 19.97 5.04 2.92
N ARG A 181 19.83 5.14 4.24
CA ARG A 181 20.25 4.10 5.20
C ARG A 181 19.35 2.87 5.15
N ALA A 182 18.04 3.08 5.03
CA ALA A 182 17.04 2.03 4.89
C ALA A 182 17.30 1.17 3.65
N TYR A 183 17.42 1.82 2.48
CA TYR A 183 17.68 1.14 1.22
C TYR A 183 19.07 0.49 1.16
N ALA A 184 20.04 0.96 1.95
CA ALA A 184 21.34 0.32 2.14
C ALA A 184 21.31 -0.90 3.10
N GLY A 185 20.15 -1.22 3.68
CA GLY A 185 19.98 -2.37 4.58
C GLY A 185 20.39 -2.13 6.02
N GLU A 186 20.50 -0.88 6.48
CA GLU A 186 20.92 -0.56 7.85
C GLU A 186 19.83 -0.83 8.90
N PHE A 187 18.59 -1.13 8.48
CA PHE A 187 17.46 -1.37 9.38
C PHE A 187 16.85 -2.77 9.16
N PRO A 188 17.59 -3.87 9.32
CA PRO A 188 17.08 -5.21 8.99
C PRO A 188 15.90 -5.60 9.91
N PRO A 189 14.84 -6.24 9.39
CA PRO A 189 13.72 -6.73 10.20
C PRO A 189 14.18 -7.83 11.17
N ALA A 190 13.57 -7.87 12.35
CA ALA A 190 13.89 -8.88 13.38
C ALA A 190 13.37 -10.29 13.06
N GLY A 191 12.44 -10.43 12.11
CA GLY A 191 11.77 -11.68 11.77
C GLY A 191 11.56 -11.85 10.27
N PRO A 192 11.01 -13.01 9.85
CA PRO A 192 10.73 -13.26 8.45
C PRO A 192 9.68 -12.28 7.93
N ILE A 193 9.86 -11.86 6.69
CA ILE A 193 8.88 -11.09 5.93
C ILE A 193 7.99 -12.04 5.12
N ASP A 194 6.72 -11.67 4.95
CA ASP A 194 5.78 -12.40 4.10
C ASP A 194 5.23 -11.43 3.05
N PRO A 195 5.72 -11.42 1.81
CA PRO A 195 5.18 -10.54 0.77
C PRO A 195 3.79 -10.99 0.28
N ARG A 196 3.26 -12.13 0.76
CA ARG A 196 1.95 -12.70 0.39
C ARG A 196 1.78 -12.99 -1.10
N VAL A 197 2.89 -13.25 -1.78
CA VAL A 197 2.93 -13.79 -3.15
C VAL A 197 3.25 -15.28 -3.07
N PRO A 198 2.53 -16.16 -3.79
CA PRO A 198 2.77 -17.61 -3.77
C PRO A 198 4.03 -17.98 -4.57
N LEU A 199 5.19 -17.52 -4.11
CA LEU A 199 6.50 -17.83 -4.67
C LEU A 199 7.23 -18.84 -3.77
N VAL A 200 7.97 -19.75 -4.38
CA VAL A 200 8.89 -20.66 -3.67
C VAL A 200 10.04 -19.85 -3.03
N ASP A 201 10.44 -18.75 -3.67
CA ASP A 201 11.31 -17.70 -3.14
C ASP A 201 10.88 -16.35 -3.75
N PRO A 202 10.58 -15.31 -2.93
CA PRO A 202 10.09 -14.02 -3.41
C PRO A 202 11.08 -13.24 -4.29
N ARG A 203 12.35 -13.65 -4.36
CA ARG A 203 13.39 -13.07 -5.23
C ARG A 203 13.82 -14.01 -6.37
N SER A 204 13.25 -15.20 -6.46
CA SER A 204 13.54 -16.10 -7.57
C SER A 204 12.88 -15.58 -8.85
N PRO A 205 13.61 -15.52 -9.97
CA PRO A 205 12.98 -15.17 -11.25
C PRO A 205 11.90 -16.20 -11.59
N LEU A 206 10.78 -15.72 -12.14
CA LEU A 206 9.81 -16.58 -12.82
C LEU A 206 10.44 -17.22 -14.06
#